data_AF-A0A7Y3HLA9-F1
#
_entry.id   AF-A0A7Y3HLA9-F1
#
_cell.length_a   1.000
_cell.length_b   1.000
_cell.length_c   1.000
_cell.angle_alpha   90.00
_cell.angle_beta   90.00
_cell.angle_gamma   90.00
#
_symmetry.space_group_name_H-M   'P 1'
#
loop_
_entity.id
_entity.type
_entity.pdbx_description
1 polymer ?
#
loop_
_entity_poly.entity_id
_entity_poly.type
_entity_poly.pdbx_seq_one_letter_code
_entity_poly.pdbx_strand_id
1 'polypeptide(L)'
;MSLTLYLADWFRRLSPFTGTTLPHVATYTRELPVSMARMYENAIDGDHLPWLHRETFTDMTISESDNTGWRGQGYLQPRSFTTWMELELRLDRENHRWITTTTRGLGKGSQVITHAIPLAENRIKVVVDFYVPKLPKALHKMYGKQLVDTYTRLYDQDLEMMRTRQRALDIAASAQPDSNPARIVLGNRTGLDSQLPLQFELAGRPYRLVRIGDKLVAHASTCPHRLGPLQDAKVVDGQVECPWHGYRFNVISGECTSGQHGQLPLAPVISIDNDEVVASSEENV
;
A
#
# COMPACT_ATOMS: atom_id res chain seq x y z
N MET A 1 -2.78 -29.07 -3.62
CA MET A 1 -2.64 -28.73 -2.19
C MET A 1 -2.04 -29.95 -1.50
N SER A 2 -0.88 -29.83 -0.84
CA SER A 2 -0.25 -30.98 -0.15
C SER A 2 -1.18 -31.53 0.95
N LEU A 3 -1.23 -32.84 1.14
CA LEU A 3 -2.08 -33.52 2.14
C LEU A 3 -1.85 -32.96 3.55
N THR A 4 -0.62 -32.58 3.88
CA THR A 4 -0.24 -31.96 5.15
C THR A 4 -0.89 -30.59 5.35
N LEU A 5 -0.96 -29.77 4.28
CA LEU A 5 -1.60 -28.45 4.32
C LEU A 5 -3.13 -28.57 4.38
N TYR A 6 -3.69 -29.60 3.74
CA TYR A 6 -5.13 -29.90 3.83
C TYR A 6 -5.52 -30.33 5.25
N LEU A 7 -4.75 -31.23 5.86
CA LEU A 7 -4.99 -31.68 7.23
C LEU A 7 -4.79 -30.53 8.23
N ALA A 8 -3.76 -29.69 8.07
CA ALA A 8 -3.57 -28.51 8.92
C ALA A 8 -4.73 -27.49 8.82
N ASP A 9 -5.24 -27.22 7.61
CA ASP A 9 -6.42 -26.36 7.44
C ASP A 9 -7.69 -27.00 8.03
N TRP A 10 -7.85 -28.31 7.87
CA TRP A 10 -8.97 -29.06 8.43
C TRP A 10 -8.96 -29.08 9.98
N PHE A 11 -7.81 -29.33 10.61
CA PHE A 11 -7.64 -29.25 12.06
C PHE A 11 -7.84 -27.81 12.58
N ARG A 12 -7.43 -26.79 11.83
CA ARG A 12 -7.68 -25.37 12.14
C ARG A 12 -9.16 -25.01 12.11
N ARG A 13 -9.93 -25.54 11.13
CA ARG A 13 -11.39 -25.35 11.03
C ARG A 13 -12.18 -26.10 12.12
N LEU A 14 -11.68 -27.26 12.54
CA LEU A 14 -12.28 -28.08 13.60
C LEU A 14 -11.85 -27.63 15.00
N SER A 15 -10.75 -26.89 15.09
CA SER A 15 -10.30 -26.31 16.34
C SER A 15 -11.30 -25.25 16.83
N PRO A 16 -11.75 -25.31 18.10
CA PRO A 16 -12.54 -24.24 18.72
C PRO A 16 -11.76 -22.90 18.86
N PHE A 17 -10.54 -22.83 18.34
CA PHE A 17 -9.61 -21.71 18.44
C PHE A 17 -9.89 -20.54 17.49
N THR A 18 -10.89 -20.60 16.62
CA THR A 18 -11.36 -19.39 15.91
C THR A 18 -11.89 -18.34 16.90
N GLY A 19 -12.26 -18.76 18.12
CA GLY A 19 -12.75 -17.88 19.17
C GLY A 19 -14.11 -17.26 18.87
N THR A 20 -14.79 -17.73 17.81
CA THR A 20 -16.06 -17.17 17.34
C THR A 20 -17.09 -18.27 17.11
N THR A 21 -18.32 -18.03 17.54
CA THR A 21 -19.48 -18.91 17.32
C THR A 21 -20.29 -18.50 16.08
N LEU A 22 -19.78 -17.52 15.32
CA LEU A 22 -20.46 -16.99 14.15
C LEU A 22 -20.51 -18.01 13.01
N PRO A 23 -21.56 -17.97 12.15
CA PRO A 23 -21.63 -18.82 10.98
C PRO A 23 -20.50 -18.52 9.99
N HIS A 24 -19.70 -19.52 9.67
CA HIS A 24 -18.70 -19.47 8.59
C HIS A 24 -19.40 -19.42 7.23
N VAL A 25 -18.90 -18.57 6.33
CA VAL A 25 -19.49 -18.35 5.00
C VAL A 25 -18.54 -18.77 3.88
N ALA A 26 -17.26 -18.43 3.98
CA ALA A 26 -16.27 -18.75 2.96
C ALA A 26 -14.84 -18.71 3.53
N THR A 27 -13.91 -19.30 2.79
CA THR A 27 -12.47 -19.19 3.04
C THR A 27 -11.76 -18.75 1.77
N TYR A 28 -10.88 -17.77 1.89
CA TYR A 28 -9.89 -17.42 0.87
C TYR A 28 -8.50 -17.89 1.32
N THR A 29 -7.68 -18.34 0.38
CA THR A 29 -6.32 -18.81 0.68
C THR A 29 -5.37 -18.41 -0.42
N ARG A 30 -4.19 -17.89 -0.07
CA ARG A 30 -3.15 -17.50 -1.02
C ARG A 30 -1.76 -17.62 -0.43
N GLU A 31 -0.80 -18.06 -1.23
CA GLU A 31 0.62 -17.92 -0.91
C GLU A 31 1.12 -16.56 -1.41
N LEU A 32 1.87 -15.86 -0.56
CA LEU A 32 2.39 -14.53 -0.83
C LEU A 32 3.91 -14.53 -0.68
N PRO A 33 4.67 -14.03 -1.67
CA PRO A 33 6.12 -13.90 -1.60
C PRO A 33 6.53 -12.64 -0.80
N VAL A 34 6.09 -12.58 0.46
CA VAL A 34 6.40 -11.50 1.42
C VAL A 34 6.77 -12.10 2.77
N SER A 35 7.49 -11.33 3.59
CA SER A 35 7.79 -11.71 4.98
C SER A 35 6.61 -11.45 5.91
N MET A 36 6.65 -12.07 7.10
CA MET A 36 5.70 -11.78 8.18
C MET A 36 5.73 -10.30 8.58
N ALA A 37 6.90 -9.66 8.57
CA ALA A 37 7.04 -8.25 8.91
C ALA A 37 6.26 -7.35 7.94
N ARG A 38 6.36 -7.60 6.63
CA ARG A 38 5.62 -6.85 5.61
C ARG A 38 4.11 -7.09 5.70
N MET A 39 3.69 -8.32 5.96
CA MET A 39 2.27 -8.65 6.16
C MET A 39 1.68 -7.94 7.38
N TYR A 40 2.40 -7.90 8.51
CA TYR A 40 1.92 -7.17 9.69
C TYR A 40 1.90 -5.65 9.48
N GLU A 41 2.92 -5.10 8.82
CA GLU A 41 2.96 -3.68 8.44
C GLU A 41 1.73 -3.31 7.59
N ASN A 42 1.37 -4.13 6.61
CA ASN A 42 0.18 -3.94 5.79
C ASN A 42 -1.12 -4.09 6.59
N ALA A 43 -1.24 -5.08 7.47
CA ALA A 43 -2.46 -5.33 8.24
C ALA A 43 -2.81 -4.18 9.21
N ILE A 44 -1.81 -3.58 9.87
CA ILE A 44 -2.05 -2.48 10.82
C ILE A 44 -2.15 -1.10 10.15
N ASP A 45 -1.90 -1.01 8.84
CA ASP A 45 -1.94 0.24 8.08
C ASP A 45 -3.35 0.50 7.54
N GLY A 46 -4.32 0.85 8.40
CA GLY A 46 -5.69 1.12 7.94
C GLY A 46 -5.82 2.31 6.97
N ASP A 47 -4.85 3.23 6.97
CA ASP A 47 -4.89 4.47 6.19
C ASP A 47 -4.77 4.27 4.67
N HIS A 48 -4.26 3.12 4.19
CA HIS A 48 -4.16 2.87 2.75
C HIS A 48 -5.50 2.48 2.11
N LEU A 49 -6.47 2.03 2.90
CA LEU A 49 -7.72 1.44 2.39
C LEU A 49 -8.47 2.32 1.36
N PRO A 50 -8.70 3.62 1.57
CA PRO A 50 -9.46 4.42 0.62
C PRO A 50 -8.65 4.82 -0.63
N TRP A 51 -7.33 4.69 -0.58
CA TRP A 51 -6.42 5.14 -1.63
C TRP A 51 -5.98 4.01 -2.54
N LEU A 52 -5.40 2.97 -1.94
CA LEU A 52 -4.93 1.76 -2.62
C LEU A 52 -6.11 0.92 -3.11
N HIS A 53 -7.15 0.78 -2.29
CA HIS A 53 -8.34 0.00 -2.61
C HIS A 53 -9.56 0.86 -2.95
N ARG A 54 -9.33 1.95 -3.71
CA ARG A 54 -10.38 2.91 -4.13
C ARG A 54 -11.59 2.32 -4.85
N GLU A 55 -11.43 1.12 -5.41
CA GLU A 55 -12.52 0.37 -6.05
C GLU A 55 -13.41 -0.40 -5.05
N THR A 56 -12.97 -0.52 -3.80
CA THR A 56 -13.70 -1.15 -2.70
C THR A 56 -14.20 -0.08 -1.73
N PHE A 57 -13.32 0.84 -1.32
CA PHE A 57 -13.61 1.91 -0.38
C PHE A 57 -13.70 3.23 -1.11
N THR A 58 -14.78 3.99 -0.87
CA THR A 58 -14.85 5.38 -1.34
C THR A 58 -14.06 6.31 -0.42
N ASP A 59 -14.08 6.01 0.88
CA ASP A 59 -13.43 6.78 1.92
C ASP A 59 -13.31 5.93 3.18
N MET A 60 -12.32 6.24 4.02
CA MET A 60 -12.08 5.61 5.32
C MET A 60 -11.28 6.59 6.18
N THR A 61 -11.77 6.88 7.37
CA THR A 61 -11.08 7.69 8.37
C THR A 61 -10.72 6.81 9.55
N ILE A 62 -9.43 6.73 9.86
CA ILE A 62 -8.93 6.01 11.03
C ILE A 62 -9.00 6.94 12.25
N SER A 63 -9.68 6.49 13.31
CA SER A 63 -9.88 7.26 14.54
C SER A 63 -8.94 6.83 15.67
N GLU A 64 -8.51 5.57 15.66
CA GLU A 64 -7.61 4.97 16.64
C GLU A 64 -6.64 4.06 15.88
N SER A 65 -5.35 4.13 16.18
CA SER A 65 -4.34 3.27 15.57
C SER A 65 -3.11 3.14 16.46
N ASP A 66 -2.60 1.91 16.58
CA ASP A 66 -1.34 1.60 17.22
C ASP A 66 -0.70 0.33 16.62
N ASN A 67 0.33 -0.21 17.27
CA ASN A 67 1.04 -1.41 16.79
C ASN A 67 0.27 -2.74 16.98
N THR A 68 -0.94 -2.68 17.55
CA THR A 68 -1.82 -3.80 17.85
C THR A 68 -3.12 -3.76 17.04
N GLY A 69 -3.44 -2.67 16.36
CA GLY A 69 -4.65 -2.58 15.57
C GLY A 69 -5.07 -1.16 15.25
N TRP A 70 -6.27 -1.04 14.70
CA TRP A 70 -6.87 0.25 14.38
C TRP A 70 -8.39 0.16 14.36
N ARG A 71 -9.04 1.31 14.51
CA ARG A 71 -10.47 1.50 14.31
C ARG A 71 -10.69 2.60 13.30
N GLY A 72 -11.59 2.37 12.35
CA GLY A 72 -11.92 3.34 11.32
C GLY A 72 -13.37 3.23 10.85
N GLN A 73 -13.85 4.30 10.24
CA GLN A 73 -15.18 4.36 9.66
C GLN A 73 -15.14 4.94 8.25
N GLY A 74 -16.02 4.45 7.38
CA GLY A 74 -15.95 4.78 5.96
C GLY A 74 -17.14 4.26 5.18
N TYR A 75 -17.00 4.32 3.86
CA TYR A 75 -18.04 3.92 2.91
C TYR A 75 -17.45 2.97 1.88
N LEU A 76 -18.16 1.87 1.59
CA LEU A 76 -17.87 1.06 0.41
C LEU A 76 -18.36 1.76 -0.88
N GLN A 77 -17.84 1.34 -2.02
CA GLN A 77 -18.31 1.77 -3.34
C GLN A 77 -19.66 1.09 -3.69
N PRO A 78 -20.65 1.82 -4.22
CA PRO A 78 -20.72 3.28 -4.30
C PRO A 78 -21.07 3.93 -2.95
N ARG A 79 -20.66 5.19 -2.75
CA ARG A 79 -20.97 5.94 -1.52
C ARG A 79 -22.48 6.11 -1.33
N SER A 80 -23.00 5.55 -0.24
CA SER A 80 -24.39 5.63 0.18
C SER A 80 -24.48 5.50 1.70
N PHE A 81 -25.53 6.05 2.33
CA PHE A 81 -25.78 5.82 3.75
C PHE A 81 -25.90 4.32 4.09
N THR A 82 -26.29 3.48 3.12
CA THR A 82 -26.40 2.02 3.27
C THR A 82 -25.07 1.29 3.15
N THR A 83 -24.02 1.92 2.62
CA THR A 83 -22.68 1.35 2.46
C THR A 83 -21.69 1.83 3.51
N TRP A 84 -22.18 2.63 4.47
CA TRP A 84 -21.40 3.07 5.63
C TRP A 84 -21.11 1.90 6.58
N MET A 85 -19.90 1.86 7.11
CA MET A 85 -19.48 0.89 8.13
C MET A 85 -18.39 1.44 9.05
N GLU A 86 -18.31 0.85 10.24
CA GLU A 86 -17.19 1.00 11.18
C GLU A 86 -16.50 -0.37 11.31
N LEU A 87 -15.18 -0.37 11.16
CA LEU A 87 -14.32 -1.53 11.25
C LEU A 87 -13.35 -1.37 12.42
N GLU A 88 -13.10 -2.45 13.12
CA GLU A 88 -12.00 -2.57 14.08
C GLU A 88 -11.13 -3.77 13.68
N LEU A 89 -9.83 -3.53 13.50
CA LEU A 89 -8.85 -4.59 13.31
C LEU A 89 -8.04 -4.75 14.60
N ARG A 90 -7.93 -5.98 15.10
CA ARG A 90 -7.07 -6.34 16.22
C ARG A 90 -6.08 -7.43 15.82
N LEU A 91 -4.82 -7.20 16.16
CA LEU A 91 -3.72 -8.11 15.90
C LEU A 91 -3.50 -9.05 17.08
N ASP A 92 -3.34 -10.33 16.78
CA ASP A 92 -2.98 -11.39 17.71
C ASP A 92 -1.69 -12.03 17.19
N ARG A 93 -0.56 -11.43 17.59
CA ARG A 93 0.77 -11.83 17.10
C ARG A 93 1.16 -13.23 17.59
N GLU A 94 0.71 -13.62 18.78
CA GLU A 94 1.00 -14.94 19.37
C GLU A 94 0.46 -16.08 18.49
N ASN A 95 -0.71 -15.86 17.87
CA ASN A 95 -1.36 -16.85 17.00
C ASN A 95 -1.20 -16.54 15.51
N HIS A 96 -0.30 -15.61 15.16
CA HIS A 96 -0.07 -15.13 13.79
C HIS A 96 -1.37 -14.77 13.03
N ARG A 97 -2.27 -14.03 13.68
CA ARG A 97 -3.56 -13.70 13.10
C ARG A 97 -3.99 -12.27 13.40
N TRP A 98 -4.99 -11.80 12.66
CA TRP A 98 -5.74 -10.60 12.99
C TRP A 98 -7.21 -10.80 12.69
N ILE A 99 -8.02 -10.04 13.41
CA ILE A 99 -9.48 -10.11 13.36
C ILE A 99 -9.98 -8.73 12.98
N THR A 100 -10.62 -8.62 11.82
CA THR A 100 -11.36 -7.43 11.41
C THR A 100 -12.83 -7.65 11.75
N THR A 101 -13.37 -6.83 12.63
CA THR A 101 -14.78 -6.87 13.04
C THR A 101 -15.50 -5.66 12.51
N THR A 102 -16.64 -5.87 11.86
CA THR A 102 -17.56 -4.77 11.55
C THR A 102 -18.37 -4.43 12.80
N THR A 103 -18.01 -3.35 13.49
CA THR A 103 -18.63 -2.97 14.77
C THR A 103 -19.96 -2.25 14.57
N ARG A 104 -20.12 -1.51 13.47
CA ARG A 104 -21.33 -0.74 13.12
C ARG A 104 -21.56 -0.70 11.61
N GLY A 105 -22.80 -0.38 11.21
CA GLY A 105 -23.17 -0.17 9.80
C GLY A 105 -23.38 -1.46 9.02
N LEU A 106 -23.14 -1.40 7.71
CA LEU A 106 -23.32 -2.52 6.78
C LEU A 106 -22.48 -3.73 7.21
N GLY A 107 -23.13 -4.87 7.43
CA GLY A 107 -22.43 -6.09 7.84
C GLY A 107 -22.08 -6.17 9.33
N LYS A 108 -22.65 -5.30 10.17
CA LYS A 108 -22.45 -5.29 11.63
C LYS A 108 -22.45 -6.70 12.24
N GLY A 109 -21.41 -6.98 13.01
CA GLY A 109 -21.15 -8.25 13.68
C GLY A 109 -20.42 -9.28 12.82
N SER A 110 -20.14 -8.98 11.54
CA SER A 110 -19.28 -9.83 10.72
C SER A 110 -17.84 -9.79 11.22
N GLN A 111 -17.15 -10.90 11.06
CA GLN A 111 -15.73 -11.02 11.37
C GLN A 111 -14.99 -11.60 10.17
N VAL A 112 -13.84 -11.01 9.87
CA VAL A 112 -12.85 -11.60 8.98
C VAL A 112 -11.64 -11.94 9.82
N ILE A 113 -11.31 -13.23 9.87
CA ILE A 113 -10.16 -13.72 10.62
C ILE A 113 -9.11 -14.17 9.61
N THR A 114 -7.98 -13.49 9.61
CA THR A 114 -6.85 -13.84 8.76
C THR A 114 -5.75 -14.47 9.59
N HIS A 115 -5.30 -15.65 9.18
CA HIS A 115 -4.10 -16.29 9.70
C HIS A 115 -2.99 -16.18 8.67
N ALA A 116 -1.78 -15.83 9.12
CA ALA A 116 -0.57 -15.84 8.31
C ALA A 116 0.35 -16.97 8.78
N ILE A 117 0.67 -17.90 7.89
CA ILE A 117 1.51 -19.06 8.17
C ILE A 117 2.87 -18.83 7.48
N PRO A 118 3.98 -18.72 8.24
CA PRO A 118 5.30 -18.60 7.63
C PRO A 118 5.70 -19.90 6.92
N LEU A 119 6.16 -19.77 5.67
CA LEU A 119 6.65 -20.90 4.85
C LEU A 119 8.15 -20.80 4.54
N ALA A 120 8.70 -19.58 4.56
CA ALA A 120 10.12 -19.24 4.48
C ALA A 120 10.29 -17.76 4.92
N GLU A 121 11.52 -17.25 4.95
CA GLU A 121 11.83 -15.86 5.35
C GLU A 121 10.98 -14.80 4.64
N ASN A 122 10.84 -14.91 3.31
CA ASN A 122 10.06 -14.01 2.46
C ASN A 122 8.89 -14.73 1.76
N ARG A 123 8.30 -15.73 2.42
CA ARG A 123 7.15 -16.46 1.88
C ARG A 123 6.20 -16.85 2.99
N ILE A 124 4.94 -16.45 2.86
CA ILE A 124 3.86 -16.81 3.78
C ILE A 124 2.68 -17.40 3.03
N LYS A 125 1.78 -18.04 3.76
CA LYS A 125 0.44 -18.39 3.29
C LYS A 125 -0.59 -17.69 4.16
N VAL A 126 -1.51 -16.97 3.54
CA VAL A 126 -2.67 -16.40 4.22
C VAL A 126 -3.87 -17.31 4.08
N VAL A 127 -4.62 -17.46 5.17
CA VAL A 127 -5.91 -18.13 5.21
C VAL A 127 -6.91 -17.18 5.86
N VAL A 128 -7.90 -16.75 5.09
CA VAL A 128 -8.88 -15.73 5.48
C VAL A 128 -10.23 -16.40 5.58
N ASP A 129 -10.82 -16.40 6.76
CA ASP A 129 -12.16 -16.92 7.00
C ASP A 129 -13.16 -15.79 7.25
N PHE A 130 -14.30 -15.94 6.59
CA PHE A 130 -15.39 -14.97 6.66
C PHE A 130 -16.52 -15.53 7.50
N TYR A 131 -16.91 -14.75 8.50
CA TYR A 131 -18.01 -15.07 9.40
C TYR A 131 -19.05 -13.96 9.33
N VAL A 132 -20.30 -14.30 9.02
CA VAL A 132 -21.37 -13.32 8.80
C VAL A 132 -22.59 -13.69 9.65
N PRO A 133 -22.97 -12.88 10.65
CA PRO A 133 -24.13 -13.16 11.47
C PRO A 133 -25.41 -13.05 10.65
N LYS A 134 -26.38 -13.91 10.96
CA LYS A 134 -27.76 -13.82 10.44
C LYS A 134 -27.88 -13.88 8.90
N LEU A 135 -26.85 -14.32 8.18
CA LEU A 135 -26.93 -14.52 6.74
C LEU A 135 -27.78 -15.78 6.43
N PRO A 136 -28.87 -15.67 5.65
CA PRO A 136 -29.66 -16.82 5.24
C PRO A 136 -28.81 -17.84 4.48
N LYS A 137 -28.96 -19.14 4.78
CA LYS A 137 -28.17 -20.22 4.14
C LYS A 137 -28.22 -20.19 2.61
N ALA A 138 -29.37 -19.82 2.03
CA ALA A 138 -29.53 -19.70 0.59
C ALA A 138 -28.59 -18.65 -0.06
N LEU A 139 -28.16 -17.64 0.70
CA LEU A 139 -27.27 -16.58 0.22
C LEU A 139 -25.78 -16.86 0.48
N HIS A 140 -25.44 -17.90 1.26
CA HIS A 140 -24.06 -18.19 1.68
C HIS A 140 -23.11 -18.34 0.49
N LYS A 141 -23.52 -19.10 -0.54
CA LYS A 141 -22.67 -19.35 -1.71
C LYS A 141 -22.39 -18.07 -2.50
N MET A 142 -23.42 -17.26 -2.76
CA MET A 142 -23.29 -16.02 -3.51
C MET A 142 -22.44 -15.00 -2.74
N TYR A 143 -22.77 -14.77 -1.47
CA TYR A 143 -22.07 -13.80 -0.64
C TYR A 143 -20.62 -14.23 -0.36
N GLY A 144 -20.40 -15.53 -0.13
CA GLY A 144 -19.08 -16.11 0.01
C GLY A 144 -18.21 -15.91 -1.23
N LYS A 145 -18.78 -16.06 -2.43
CA LYS A 145 -18.07 -15.74 -3.68
C LYS A 145 -17.67 -14.26 -3.73
N GLN A 146 -18.59 -13.34 -3.42
CA GLN A 146 -18.31 -11.90 -3.43
C GLN A 146 -17.20 -11.49 -2.45
N LEU A 147 -17.18 -12.10 -1.25
CA LEU A 147 -16.12 -11.88 -0.26
C LEU A 147 -14.77 -12.38 -0.77
N VAL A 148 -14.73 -13.58 -1.36
CA VAL A 148 -13.52 -14.16 -1.96
C VAL A 148 -13.01 -13.31 -3.13
N ASP A 149 -13.89 -12.87 -4.03
CA ASP A 149 -13.52 -12.00 -5.16
C ASP A 149 -12.97 -10.66 -4.65
N THR A 150 -13.61 -10.07 -3.64
CA THR A 150 -13.16 -8.82 -3.01
C THR A 150 -11.77 -8.98 -2.42
N TYR A 151 -11.56 -9.99 -1.58
CA TYR A 151 -10.25 -10.22 -0.94
C TYR A 151 -9.16 -10.62 -1.94
N THR A 152 -9.51 -11.29 -3.03
CA THR A 152 -8.54 -11.58 -4.11
C THR A 152 -7.93 -10.28 -4.64
N ARG A 153 -8.79 -9.31 -4.97
CA ARG A 153 -8.37 -7.99 -5.47
C ARG A 153 -7.63 -7.17 -4.41
N LEU A 154 -8.09 -7.15 -3.17
CA LEU A 154 -7.37 -6.46 -2.08
C LEU A 154 -5.94 -6.99 -1.98
N TYR A 155 -5.78 -8.32 -1.92
CA TYR A 155 -4.45 -8.92 -1.85
C TYR A 155 -3.59 -8.72 -3.11
N ASP A 156 -4.17 -8.59 -4.30
CA ASP A 156 -3.40 -8.24 -5.50
C ASP A 156 -2.79 -6.84 -5.38
N GLN A 157 -3.57 -5.88 -4.88
CA GLN A 157 -3.12 -4.51 -4.67
C GLN A 157 -2.11 -4.40 -3.51
N ASP A 158 -2.39 -5.08 -2.39
CA ASP A 158 -1.50 -5.13 -1.22
C ASP A 158 -0.16 -5.78 -1.54
N LEU A 159 -0.17 -6.85 -2.34
CA LEU A 159 1.06 -7.55 -2.72
C LEU A 159 2.01 -6.62 -3.48
N GLU A 160 1.50 -5.80 -4.39
CA GLU A 160 2.32 -4.85 -5.12
C GLU A 160 2.89 -3.76 -4.19
N MET A 161 2.05 -3.22 -3.29
CA MET A 161 2.51 -2.27 -2.27
C MET A 161 3.61 -2.86 -1.39
N MET A 162 3.39 -4.06 -0.82
CA MET A 162 4.36 -4.72 0.06
C MET A 162 5.68 -5.05 -0.64
N ARG A 163 5.64 -5.49 -1.91
CA ARG A 163 6.86 -5.79 -2.68
C ARG A 163 7.63 -4.53 -3.02
N THR A 164 6.94 -3.47 -3.43
CA THR A 164 7.56 -2.17 -3.70
C THR A 164 8.20 -1.59 -2.43
N ARG A 165 7.51 -1.68 -1.29
CA ARG A 165 8.04 -1.31 0.02
C ARG A 165 9.32 -2.08 0.36
N GLN A 166 9.32 -3.40 0.16
CA GLN A 166 10.47 -4.25 0.45
C GLN A 166 11.66 -3.92 -0.46
N ARG A 167 11.45 -3.78 -1.77
CA ARG A 167 12.52 -3.39 -2.71
C ARG A 167 13.16 -2.07 -2.34
N ALA A 168 12.36 -1.07 -1.96
CA ALA A 168 12.87 0.23 -1.57
C ALA A 168 13.73 0.16 -0.29
N LEU A 169 13.36 -0.71 0.66
CA LEU A 169 14.18 -0.98 1.85
C LEU A 169 15.47 -1.73 1.52
N ASP A 170 15.43 -2.71 0.63
CA ASP A 170 16.59 -3.48 0.22
C ASP A 170 17.62 -2.58 -0.49
N ILE A 171 17.15 -1.70 -1.39
CA ILE A 171 17.99 -0.69 -2.05
C ILE A 171 18.64 0.21 -1.00
N ALA A 172 17.85 0.77 -0.08
CA ALA A 172 18.37 1.64 0.97
C ALA A 172 19.41 0.94 1.88
N ALA A 173 19.22 -0.35 2.17
CA ALA A 173 20.15 -1.14 2.96
C ALA A 173 21.46 -1.46 2.20
N SER A 174 21.39 -1.56 0.87
CA SER A 174 22.54 -1.85 -0.01
C SER A 174 23.30 -0.60 -0.51
N ALA A 175 22.74 0.60 -0.31
CA ALA A 175 23.27 1.83 -0.87
C ALA A 175 24.68 2.15 -0.34
N GLN A 176 25.61 2.46 -1.24
CA GLN A 176 26.94 2.99 -0.92
C GLN A 176 26.97 4.49 -1.27
N PRO A 177 26.92 5.41 -0.29
CA PRO A 177 26.77 6.85 -0.56
C PRO A 177 27.95 7.45 -1.34
N ASP A 178 29.18 7.00 -1.04
CA ASP A 178 30.40 7.66 -1.50
C ASP A 178 30.80 7.32 -2.94
N SER A 179 30.15 6.36 -3.58
CA SER A 179 30.48 5.91 -4.95
C SER A 179 29.54 6.45 -6.03
N ASN A 180 28.45 7.13 -5.65
CA ASN A 180 27.45 7.57 -6.61
C ASN A 180 27.72 8.98 -7.14
N PRO A 181 27.51 9.24 -8.45
CA PRO A 181 27.79 10.54 -9.03
C PRO A 181 26.87 11.62 -8.46
N ALA A 182 27.48 12.74 -8.08
CA ALA A 182 26.81 13.97 -7.64
C ALA A 182 26.28 14.83 -8.80
N ARG A 183 26.63 14.48 -10.04
CA ARG A 183 26.22 15.16 -11.27
C ARG A 183 26.03 14.16 -12.41
N ILE A 184 24.94 14.26 -13.16
CA ILE A 184 24.70 13.45 -14.37
C ILE A 184 24.09 14.28 -15.50
N VAL A 185 24.37 13.88 -16.74
CA VAL A 185 23.71 14.42 -17.94
C VAL A 185 22.46 13.59 -18.23
N LEU A 186 21.31 14.24 -18.34
CA LEU A 186 20.01 13.61 -18.62
C LEU A 186 19.70 13.53 -20.12
N GLY A 187 20.41 14.32 -20.93
CA GLY A 187 20.30 14.34 -22.39
C GLY A 187 20.18 15.76 -22.94
N ASN A 188 20.12 15.88 -24.26
CA ASN A 188 20.01 17.17 -24.93
C ASN A 188 18.62 17.79 -24.72
N ARG A 189 18.58 19.11 -24.48
CA ARG A 189 17.35 19.87 -24.24
C ARG A 189 16.28 19.60 -25.30
N THR A 190 16.68 19.62 -26.57
CA THR A 190 15.76 19.50 -27.72
C THR A 190 15.12 18.11 -27.83
N GLY A 191 15.81 17.06 -27.38
CA GLY A 191 15.32 15.68 -27.43
C GLY A 191 14.70 15.18 -26.12
N LEU A 192 14.82 15.95 -25.03
CA LEU A 192 14.36 15.52 -23.72
C LEU A 192 12.84 15.56 -23.61
N ASP A 193 12.16 16.48 -24.32
CA ASP A 193 10.72 16.65 -24.23
C ASP A 193 9.93 15.40 -24.61
N SER A 194 10.39 14.67 -25.63
CA SER A 194 9.79 13.39 -26.03
C SER A 194 10.03 12.25 -25.04
N GLN A 195 10.91 12.45 -24.06
CA GLN A 195 11.26 11.46 -23.04
C GLN A 195 10.61 11.78 -21.68
N LEU A 196 9.93 12.93 -21.55
CA LEU A 196 9.24 13.29 -20.33
C LEU A 196 7.90 12.53 -20.18
N PRO A 197 7.52 12.12 -18.97
CA PRO A 197 8.32 12.19 -17.74
C PRO A 197 9.50 11.22 -17.74
N LEU A 198 10.68 11.68 -17.34
CA LEU A 198 11.91 10.89 -17.33
C LEU A 198 12.26 10.45 -15.92
N GLN A 199 12.53 9.16 -15.72
CA GLN A 199 13.05 8.63 -14.45
C GLN A 199 14.59 8.58 -14.52
N PHE A 200 15.26 8.97 -13.43
CA PHE A 200 16.72 8.91 -13.34
C PHE A 200 17.15 8.69 -11.88
N GLU A 201 18.42 8.34 -11.69
CA GLU A 201 19.03 8.16 -10.37
C GLU A 201 20.19 9.13 -10.19
N LEU A 202 20.27 9.79 -9.04
CA LEU A 202 21.40 10.65 -8.66
C LEU A 202 21.78 10.36 -7.21
N ALA A 203 23.07 10.23 -6.92
CA ALA A 203 23.56 9.92 -5.58
C ALA A 203 22.86 8.70 -4.92
N GLY A 204 22.49 7.68 -5.71
CA GLY A 204 21.79 6.48 -5.22
C GLY A 204 20.30 6.68 -4.91
N ARG A 205 19.71 7.81 -5.32
CA ARG A 205 18.30 8.14 -5.05
C ARG A 205 17.52 8.29 -6.35
N PRO A 206 16.31 7.71 -6.44
CA PRO A 206 15.50 7.82 -7.64
C PRO A 206 14.75 9.16 -7.66
N TYR A 207 14.81 9.81 -8.82
CA TYR A 207 14.15 11.07 -9.12
C TYR A 207 13.35 10.95 -10.42
N ARG A 208 12.45 11.90 -10.61
CA ARG A 208 11.65 12.03 -11.81
C ARG A 208 11.70 13.47 -12.29
N LEU A 209 12.01 13.63 -13.57
CA LEU A 209 11.98 14.90 -14.27
C LEU A 209 10.64 15.06 -14.98
N VAL A 210 10.00 16.21 -14.77
CA VAL A 210 8.73 16.60 -15.40
C VAL A 210 8.82 18.02 -15.95
N ARG A 211 7.88 18.37 -16.84
CA ARG A 211 7.71 19.72 -17.36
C ARG A 211 6.51 20.41 -16.71
N ILE A 212 6.72 21.61 -16.16
CA ILE A 212 5.67 22.45 -15.56
C ILE A 212 5.77 23.84 -16.20
N GLY A 213 4.82 24.14 -17.08
CA GLY A 213 4.95 25.26 -18.01
C GLY A 213 6.25 25.11 -18.82
N ASP A 214 7.09 26.15 -18.81
CA ASP A 214 8.35 26.15 -19.55
C ASP A 214 9.54 25.58 -18.76
N LYS A 215 9.34 25.21 -17.49
CA LYS A 215 10.41 24.75 -16.59
C LYS A 215 10.48 23.23 -16.51
N LEU A 216 11.71 22.71 -16.48
CA LEU A 216 12.01 21.34 -16.09
C LEU A 216 12.15 21.30 -14.57
N VAL A 217 11.45 20.37 -13.93
CA VAL A 217 11.42 20.21 -12.48
C VAL A 217 11.69 18.76 -12.15
N ALA A 218 12.66 18.50 -11.28
CA ALA A 218 12.87 17.19 -10.70
C ALA A 218 12.16 17.09 -9.36
N HIS A 219 11.68 15.90 -9.01
CA HIS A 219 11.19 15.59 -7.68
C HIS A 219 11.58 14.16 -7.30
N ALA A 220 11.62 13.86 -6.00
CA ALA A 220 11.86 12.50 -5.53
C ALA A 220 10.79 11.54 -6.05
N SER A 221 11.21 10.37 -6.52
CA SER A 221 10.31 9.32 -7.03
C SER A 221 9.70 8.45 -5.94
N THR A 222 10.06 8.69 -4.68
CA THR A 222 9.68 7.85 -3.55
C THR A 222 9.04 8.71 -2.46
N CYS A 223 7.81 8.36 -2.09
CA CYS A 223 7.09 9.05 -1.03
C CYS A 223 7.78 8.84 0.33
N PRO A 224 8.06 9.90 1.10
CA PRO A 224 8.77 9.80 2.38
C PRO A 224 7.97 9.07 3.47
N HIS A 225 6.66 8.88 3.29
CA HIS A 225 5.80 8.22 4.27
C HIS A 225 6.14 6.73 4.44
N ARG A 226 5.89 5.93 3.40
CA ARG A 226 6.15 4.48 3.42
C ARG A 226 6.94 4.02 2.19
N LEU A 227 7.71 4.89 1.56
CA LEU A 227 8.43 4.60 0.31
C LEU A 227 7.49 4.21 -0.84
N GLY A 228 6.31 4.85 -0.89
CA GLY A 228 5.33 4.65 -1.97
C GLY A 228 5.83 5.19 -3.31
N PRO A 229 5.40 4.59 -4.43
CA PRO A 229 5.89 4.95 -5.76
C PRO A 229 5.27 6.25 -6.24
N LEU A 230 6.11 7.25 -6.53
CA LEU A 230 5.74 8.51 -7.17
C LEU A 230 6.22 8.59 -8.62
N GLN A 231 7.00 7.61 -9.09
CA GLN A 231 7.58 7.62 -10.43
C GLN A 231 6.53 7.56 -11.56
N ASP A 232 5.38 6.93 -11.28
CA ASP A 232 4.27 6.79 -12.23
C ASP A 232 3.07 7.68 -11.86
N ALA A 233 3.15 8.39 -10.73
CA ALA A 233 2.08 9.27 -10.29
C ALA A 233 1.92 10.45 -11.24
N LYS A 234 0.69 10.88 -11.50
CA LYS A 234 0.44 12.07 -12.32
C LYS A 234 0.82 13.32 -11.53
N VAL A 235 1.38 14.31 -12.22
CA VAL A 235 1.54 15.66 -11.67
C VAL A 235 0.36 16.49 -12.15
N VAL A 236 -0.42 17.03 -11.21
CA VAL A 236 -1.60 17.86 -11.47
C VAL A 236 -1.45 19.14 -10.65
N ASP A 237 -1.55 20.30 -11.29
CA ASP A 237 -1.40 21.61 -10.65
C ASP A 237 -0.12 21.75 -9.81
N GLY A 238 0.98 21.17 -10.32
CA GLY A 238 2.28 21.17 -9.64
C GLY A 238 2.36 20.25 -8.42
N GLN A 239 1.41 19.33 -8.25
CA GLN A 239 1.37 18.38 -7.14
C GLN A 239 1.42 16.94 -7.62
N VAL A 240 2.09 16.09 -6.86
CA VAL A 240 2.09 14.63 -7.04
C VAL A 240 1.38 13.97 -5.87
N GLU A 241 0.50 12.99 -6.15
CA GLU A 241 -0.27 12.25 -5.14
C GLU A 241 0.25 10.81 -5.02
N CYS A 242 0.60 10.40 -3.79
CA CYS A 242 0.99 9.03 -3.50
C CYS A 242 -0.23 8.09 -3.63
N PRO A 243 -0.15 7.02 -4.44
CA PRO A 243 -1.29 6.12 -4.65
C PRO A 243 -1.64 5.29 -3.41
N TRP A 244 -0.74 5.17 -2.43
CA TRP A 244 -0.95 4.32 -1.25
C TRP A 244 -1.75 5.01 -0.15
N HIS A 245 -1.53 6.30 0.10
CA HIS A 245 -2.14 7.03 1.23
C HIS A 245 -2.67 8.41 0.87
N GLY A 246 -2.61 8.80 -0.41
CA GLY A 246 -3.11 10.10 -0.88
C GLY A 246 -2.29 11.31 -0.44
N TYR A 247 -1.07 11.10 0.06
CA TYR A 247 -0.19 12.21 0.43
C TYR A 247 0.14 13.01 -0.83
N ARG A 248 -0.09 14.32 -0.79
CA ARG A 248 0.18 15.24 -1.89
C ARG A 248 1.37 16.10 -1.57
N PHE A 249 2.23 16.27 -2.56
CA PHE A 249 3.43 17.08 -2.42
C PHE A 249 3.54 18.08 -3.58
N ASN A 250 3.91 19.31 -3.27
CA ASN A 250 4.33 20.27 -4.29
C ASN A 250 5.68 19.80 -4.86
N VAL A 251 5.77 19.61 -6.17
CA VAL A 251 6.97 19.04 -6.80
C VAL A 251 8.13 20.03 -6.95
N ILE A 252 7.90 21.32 -6.68
CA ILE A 252 8.93 22.37 -6.70
C ILE A 252 9.50 22.57 -5.30
N SER A 253 8.65 22.78 -4.28
CA SER A 253 9.10 23.02 -2.89
C SER A 253 9.34 21.73 -2.10
N GLY A 254 8.77 20.61 -2.55
CA GLY A 254 8.74 19.34 -1.83
C GLY A 254 7.74 19.28 -0.67
N GLU A 255 7.07 20.39 -0.34
CA GLU A 255 6.16 20.50 0.80
C GLU A 255 4.96 19.55 0.67
N CYS A 256 4.58 18.90 1.78
CA CYS A 256 3.34 18.13 1.87
C CYS A 256 2.14 19.06 1.97
N THR A 257 1.28 19.05 0.95
CA THR A 257 0.11 19.94 0.84
C THR A 257 -1.18 19.32 1.33
N SER A 258 -1.17 18.02 1.66
CA SER A 258 -2.35 17.29 2.17
C SER A 258 -2.48 17.30 3.70
N GLY A 259 -1.58 18.02 4.40
CA GLY A 259 -1.67 18.27 5.85
C GLY A 259 -1.04 17.19 6.74
N GLN A 260 -0.47 16.13 6.17
CA GLN A 260 0.29 15.13 6.92
C GLN A 260 1.76 15.56 7.08
N HIS A 261 2.44 14.97 8.06
CA HIS A 261 3.87 15.23 8.29
C HIS A 261 4.75 14.59 7.22
N GLY A 262 5.78 15.32 6.79
CA GLY A 262 6.80 14.88 5.85
C GLY A 262 7.04 15.90 4.74
N GLN A 263 8.20 15.82 4.11
CA GLN A 263 8.56 16.60 2.93
C GLN A 263 9.24 15.65 1.95
N LEU A 264 9.04 15.87 0.65
CA LEU A 264 9.86 15.18 -0.35
C LEU A 264 11.34 15.49 -0.07
N PRO A 265 12.23 14.49 -0.19
CA PRO A 265 13.65 14.75 -0.22
C PRO A 265 14.00 15.83 -1.24
N LEU A 266 15.01 16.64 -0.92
CA LEU A 266 15.48 17.71 -1.81
C LEU A 266 15.73 17.16 -3.21
N ALA A 267 15.13 17.84 -4.18
CA ALA A 267 15.33 17.55 -5.58
C ALA A 267 16.72 18.04 -6.01
N PRO A 268 17.36 17.35 -6.98
CA PRO A 268 18.57 17.87 -7.59
C PRO A 268 18.28 19.17 -8.35
N VAL A 269 19.31 20.00 -8.46
CA VAL A 269 19.28 21.19 -9.29
C VAL A 269 19.30 20.76 -10.75
N ILE A 270 18.34 21.25 -11.53
CA ILE A 270 18.27 21.02 -12.97
C ILE A 270 18.79 22.26 -13.68
N SER A 271 19.87 22.08 -14.43
CA SER A 271 20.53 23.15 -15.19
C SER A 271 20.66 22.77 -16.67
N ILE A 272 20.94 23.77 -17.50
CA ILE A 272 21.24 23.58 -18.93
C ILE A 272 22.65 24.09 -19.16
N ASP A 273 23.53 23.21 -19.64
CA ASP A 273 24.94 23.49 -19.93
C ASP A 273 25.23 23.01 -21.36
N ASN A 274 25.62 23.91 -22.26
CA ASN A 274 25.94 23.58 -23.66
C ASN A 274 24.88 22.72 -24.38
N ASP A 275 23.59 23.05 -24.23
CA ASP A 275 22.41 22.31 -24.73
C ASP A 275 22.13 20.96 -24.03
N GLU A 276 22.91 20.58 -23.03
CA GLU A 276 22.67 19.40 -22.19
C GLU A 276 21.87 19.77 -20.94
N VAL A 277 20.86 18.95 -20.61
CA VAL A 277 20.16 19.05 -19.33
C VAL A 277 20.90 18.21 -18.31
N VAL A 278 21.25 18.84 -17.19
CA VAL A 278 22.10 18.25 -16.15
C VAL A 278 21.38 18.27 -14.82
N ALA A 279 21.46 17.17 -14.08
CA ALA A 279 21.04 17.09 -12.68
C ALA A 279 22.28 17.08 -11.75
N SER A 280 22.28 17.93 -10.73
CA SER A 280 23.35 17.99 -9.71
C SER A 280 22.80 18.04 -8.28
N SER A 281 23.53 17.46 -7.33
CA SER A 281 23.18 17.50 -5.89
C SER A 281 23.58 18.81 -5.21
N GLU A 282 24.40 19.63 -5.86
CA GLU A 282 24.87 20.94 -5.37
C GLU A 282 24.22 22.05 -6.21
N GLU A 283 23.81 23.14 -5.56
CA GLU A 283 23.64 24.43 -6.22
C GLU A 283 25.04 24.91 -6.63
N ASN A 284 25.25 25.18 -7.92
CA ASN A 284 26.49 25.84 -8.35
C ASN A 284 26.58 27.18 -7.63
N VAL A 285 27.42 27.26 -6.58
CA VAL A 285 27.81 28.51 -5.90
C VAL A 285 28.76 29.30 -6.79
#